data_AF-A2E611-F1
#
_entry.id   AF-A2E611-F1
#
_cell.length_a   1.000
_cell.length_b   1.000
_cell.length_c   1.000
_cell.angle_alpha   90.00
_cell.angle_beta   90.00
_cell.angle_gamma   90.00
#
_symmetry.space_group_name_H-M   'P 1'
#
loop_
_entity.id
_entity.type
_entity.pdbx_description
1 polymer ?
#
loop_
_entity_poly.entity_id
_entity_poly.type
_entity_poly.pdbx_seq_one_letter_code
_entity_poly.pdbx_strand_id
1 'polypeptide(L)'
;MTEENPKIDVLSIHETVSEFIGVRQILCKFKTALCPDRCGHCADVYTFKVLEYTKYEKPGEYGDDQQKELHINTKEHVFGQDPSILEKCKHLEEGKKYRVCYKHLYVDDGSNARPERPFTEISPIN
;
A
#
# COMPACT_ATOMS: atom_id res chain seq x y z
N MET A 1 7.25 16.08 -28.05
CA MET A 1 6.56 15.63 -26.83
C MET A 1 7.68 15.22 -25.90
N THR A 2 8.09 16.11 -25.01
CA THR A 2 9.14 15.81 -24.04
C THR A 2 8.56 14.79 -23.06
N GLU A 3 9.09 13.57 -23.09
CA GLU A 3 8.90 12.57 -22.05
C GLU A 3 9.59 13.11 -20.79
N GLU A 4 8.93 14.04 -20.10
CA GLU A 4 9.36 14.46 -18.77
C GLU A 4 9.00 13.33 -17.83
N ASN A 5 10.01 12.60 -17.34
CA ASN A 5 9.80 11.60 -16.31
C ASN A 5 9.06 12.23 -15.12
N PRO A 6 8.10 11.52 -14.52
CA PRO A 6 7.36 12.05 -13.39
C PRO A 6 8.34 12.41 -12.26
N LYS A 7 8.16 13.58 -11.68
CA LYS A 7 8.92 13.99 -10.50
C LYS A 7 8.41 13.21 -9.30
N ILE A 8 9.32 12.52 -8.61
CA ILE A 8 9.00 11.64 -7.49
C ILE A 8 9.73 12.16 -6.24
N ASP A 9 8.96 12.58 -5.25
CA ASP A 9 9.46 12.98 -3.94
C ASP A 9 9.14 11.89 -2.91
N VAL A 10 10.13 11.44 -2.14
CA VAL A 10 9.92 10.43 -1.08
C VAL A 10 9.52 11.15 0.20
N LEU A 11 8.25 11.01 0.60
CA LEU A 11 7.70 11.67 1.79
C LEU A 11 7.98 10.88 3.07
N SER A 12 7.88 9.55 3.01
CA SER A 12 8.25 8.69 4.15
C SER A 12 8.59 7.27 3.70
N ILE A 13 9.51 6.63 4.43
CA ILE A 13 9.92 5.24 4.23
C ILE A 13 9.52 4.44 5.47
N HIS A 14 8.91 3.28 5.24
CA HIS A 14 8.33 2.44 6.27
C HIS A 14 8.83 1.00 6.11
N GLU A 15 9.42 0.45 7.15
CA GLU A 15 9.77 -0.96 7.25
C GLU A 15 9.18 -1.51 8.54
N THR A 16 8.39 -2.57 8.41
CA THR A 16 7.62 -3.13 9.52
C THR A 16 7.79 -4.63 9.61
N VAL A 17 7.70 -5.15 10.82
CA VAL A 17 7.32 -6.55 11.06
C VAL A 17 5.82 -6.55 11.29
N SER A 18 5.10 -7.24 10.41
CA SER A 18 3.65 -7.28 10.43
C SER A 18 3.14 -8.72 10.35
N GLU A 19 2.09 -9.01 11.11
CA GLU A 19 1.39 -10.30 11.07
C GLU A 19 0.30 -10.25 10.00
N PHE A 20 0.26 -11.23 9.10
CA PHE A 20 -0.81 -11.32 8.13
C PHE A 20 -2.09 -11.85 8.80
N ILE A 21 -3.13 -11.02 8.82
CA ILE A 21 -4.40 -11.33 9.51
C ILE A 21 -5.39 -12.02 8.59
N GLY A 22 -5.16 -11.95 7.27
CA GLY A 22 -6.05 -12.50 6.25
C GLY A 22 -6.56 -11.44 5.29
N VAL A 23 -7.46 -11.86 4.41
CA VAL A 23 -8.10 -10.99 3.43
C VAL A 23 -9.39 -10.44 4.04
N ARG A 24 -9.50 -9.12 4.16
CA ARG A 24 -10.72 -8.44 4.61
C ARG A 24 -11.39 -7.76 3.43
N GLN A 25 -12.71 -7.85 3.38
CA GLN A 25 -13.51 -7.08 2.44
C GLN A 25 -13.78 -5.69 3.02
N ILE A 26 -13.25 -4.64 2.38
CA ILE A 26 -13.67 -3.27 2.70
C ILE A 26 -14.98 -3.01 1.96
N LEU A 27 -16.05 -2.75 2.71
CA LEU A 27 -17.38 -2.47 2.17
C LEU A 27 -17.49 -1.02 1.66
N CYS A 28 -18.12 -0.82 0.50
CA CYS A 28 -18.57 0.51 0.06
C CYS A 28 -19.45 1.11 1.16
N LYS A 29 -19.25 2.38 1.53
CA LYS A 29 -20.13 3.11 2.46
C LYS A 29 -21.52 3.46 1.89
N PHE A 30 -21.90 2.87 0.75
CA PHE A 30 -23.14 3.09 0.00
C PHE A 30 -23.47 4.57 -0.25
N LYS A 31 -22.46 5.42 -0.42
CA LYS A 31 -22.64 6.89 -0.56
C LYS A 31 -22.83 7.36 -1.99
N THR A 32 -22.82 6.48 -2.98
CA THR A 32 -23.01 6.82 -4.39
C THR A 32 -24.18 6.02 -4.97
N ALA A 33 -24.86 6.58 -5.98
CA ALA A 33 -25.99 5.94 -6.66
C ALA A 33 -25.61 4.64 -7.40
N LEU A 34 -24.32 4.31 -7.47
CA LEU A 34 -23.78 3.13 -8.16
C LEU A 34 -23.43 1.98 -7.18
N CYS A 35 -23.45 2.18 -5.86
CA CYS A 35 -23.33 1.06 -4.90
C CYS A 35 -24.67 0.28 -4.86
N PRO A 36 -24.68 -1.03 -4.53
CA PRO A 36 -23.59 -1.90 -4.13
C PRO A 36 -22.69 -2.42 -5.28
N ASP A 37 -23.27 -2.92 -6.37
CA ASP A 37 -22.57 -3.78 -7.33
C ASP A 37 -21.82 -3.06 -8.47
N ARG A 38 -22.13 -1.79 -8.75
CA ARG A 38 -21.59 -1.07 -9.91
C ARG A 38 -20.53 -0.03 -9.56
N CYS A 39 -20.22 0.15 -8.28
CA CYS A 39 -19.29 1.17 -7.83
C CYS A 39 -17.82 0.75 -7.94
N GLY A 40 -17.52 -0.55 -7.91
CA GLY A 40 -16.14 -1.05 -7.85
C GLY A 40 -15.37 -0.66 -6.59
N HIS A 41 -16.03 -0.03 -5.59
CA HIS A 41 -15.38 0.45 -4.36
C HIS A 41 -15.24 -0.65 -3.29
N CYS A 42 -15.94 -1.77 -3.42
CA CYS A 42 -15.71 -2.92 -2.56
C CYS A 42 -14.43 -3.61 -3.00
N ALA A 43 -13.43 -3.64 -2.12
CA ALA A 43 -12.13 -4.25 -2.40
C ALA A 43 -11.79 -5.31 -1.36
N ASP A 44 -11.32 -6.44 -1.84
CA ASP A 44 -10.66 -7.46 -1.02
C ASP A 44 -9.23 -6.96 -0.78
N VAL A 45 -8.92 -6.65 0.47
CA VAL A 45 -7.59 -6.18 0.86
C VAL A 45 -6.91 -7.20 1.73
N TYR A 46 -5.62 -7.42 1.47
CA TYR A 46 -4.76 -8.18 2.34
C TYR A 46 -4.44 -7.31 3.54
N THR A 47 -4.90 -7.73 4.72
CA THR A 47 -4.73 -6.98 5.95
C THR A 47 -3.56 -7.53 6.75
N PHE A 48 -2.67 -6.62 7.14
CA PHE A 48 -1.59 -6.92 8.06
C PHE A 48 -1.74 -6.08 9.32
N LYS A 49 -1.46 -6.69 10.46
CA LYS A 49 -1.34 -5.99 11.73
C LYS A 49 0.13 -5.66 11.96
N VAL A 50 0.46 -4.38 12.07
CA VAL A 50 1.82 -3.95 12.37
C VAL A 50 2.15 -4.30 13.81
N LEU A 51 3.18 -5.13 13.99
CA LEU A 51 3.68 -5.49 15.31
C LEU A 51 4.73 -4.48 15.77
N GLU A 52 5.65 -4.11 14.88
CA GLU A 52 6.69 -3.12 15.13
C GLU A 52 7.21 -2.48 13.85
N TYR A 53 7.77 -1.29 13.98
CA TYR A 53 8.53 -0.61 12.93
C TYR A 53 10.02 -0.89 13.12
N THR A 54 10.64 -1.56 12.16
CA THR A 54 12.09 -1.76 12.14
C THR A 54 12.82 -0.55 11.57
N LYS A 55 12.13 0.23 10.71
CA LYS A 55 12.62 1.51 10.20
C LYS A 55 11.46 2.43 9.90
N TYR A 56 11.62 3.70 10.25
CA TYR A 56 10.71 4.76 9.87
C TYR A 56 11.50 6.04 9.62
N GLU A 57 11.42 6.56 8.40
CA GLU A 57 12.07 7.81 8.01
C GLU A 57 11.05 8.75 7.42
N LYS A 58 10.97 9.96 7.95
CA LYS A 58 10.11 11.04 7.44
C LYS A 58 10.97 12.30 7.30
N PRO A 59 11.63 12.51 6.15
CA PRO A 59 12.61 13.58 5.97
C PRO A 59 12.01 15.00 5.99
N GLY A 60 10.69 15.14 5.80
CA GLY A 60 10.00 16.44 5.78
C GLY A 60 8.76 16.49 6.67
N GLU A 61 7.97 17.56 6.52
CA GLU A 61 6.70 17.72 7.24
C GLU A 61 5.62 16.75 6.74
N TYR A 62 5.66 16.43 5.45
CA TYR A 62 4.69 15.57 4.77
C TYR A 62 5.13 14.10 4.80
N GLY A 63 4.16 13.19 4.73
CA GLY A 63 4.38 11.75 4.84
C GLY A 63 3.39 11.09 5.78
N ASP A 64 3.19 9.78 5.63
CA ASP A 64 2.30 9.03 6.53
C ASP A 64 3.02 8.80 7.86
N ASP A 65 2.30 8.95 8.97
CA ASP A 65 2.78 8.50 10.27
C ASP A 65 2.77 6.98 10.38
N GLN A 66 3.34 6.45 11.47
CA GLN A 66 3.31 5.02 11.77
C GLN A 66 1.87 4.51 11.86
N GLN A 67 1.59 3.42 11.16
CA GLN A 67 0.28 2.78 11.07
C GLN A 67 0.22 1.54 11.97
N LYS A 68 -0.99 1.18 12.41
CA LYS A 68 -1.24 -0.06 13.18
C LYS A 68 -1.68 -1.21 12.29
N GLU A 69 -2.24 -0.90 11.13
CA GLU A 69 -2.73 -1.85 10.14
C GLU A 69 -2.31 -1.41 8.75
N LEU A 70 -1.91 -2.37 7.91
CA LEU A 70 -1.59 -2.15 6.50
C LEU A 70 -2.60 -2.90 5.64
N HIS A 71 -3.02 -2.27 4.56
CA HIS A 71 -3.97 -2.84 3.61
C HIS A 71 -3.37 -2.83 2.21
N ILE A 72 -3.32 -4.00 1.58
CA ILE A 72 -2.86 -4.15 0.19
C ILE A 72 -4.07 -4.53 -0.66
N ASN A 73 -4.48 -3.64 -1.55
CA ASN A 73 -5.51 -3.93 -2.55
C ASN A 73 -4.83 -4.48 -3.82
N THR A 74 -5.04 -5.75 -4.13
CA THR A 74 -4.40 -6.38 -5.30
C THR A 74 -5.08 -6.06 -6.63
N LYS A 75 -6.26 -5.43 -6.60
CA LYS A 75 -6.98 -4.97 -7.80
C LYS A 75 -6.60 -3.54 -8.20
N GLU A 76 -5.97 -2.78 -7.28
CA GLU A 76 -5.56 -1.41 -7.53
C GLU A 76 -4.14 -1.36 -8.11
N HIS A 77 -3.97 -0.59 -9.18
CA HIS A 77 -2.66 -0.31 -9.73
C HIS A 77 -2.01 0.84 -8.96
N VAL A 78 -0.93 0.54 -8.23
CA VAL A 78 -0.15 1.53 -7.49
C VAL A 78 1.12 1.85 -8.26
N PHE A 79 1.39 3.13 -8.48
CA PHE A 79 2.58 3.55 -9.24
C PHE A 79 3.87 3.15 -8.51
N GLY A 80 4.79 2.52 -9.24
CA GLY A 80 6.09 2.08 -8.70
C GLY A 80 6.03 0.83 -7.82
N GLN A 81 4.87 0.16 -7.74
CA GLN A 81 4.77 -1.14 -7.06
C GLN A 81 5.20 -2.26 -8.00
N ASP A 82 6.09 -3.12 -7.52
CA ASP A 82 6.54 -4.27 -8.29
C ASP A 82 5.43 -5.33 -8.39
N PRO A 83 5.14 -5.89 -9.59
CA PRO A 83 4.09 -6.90 -9.75
C PRO A 83 4.34 -8.18 -8.94
N SER A 84 5.58 -8.51 -8.58
CA SER A 84 5.86 -9.67 -7.71
C SER A 84 5.26 -9.53 -6.31
N ILE A 85 4.97 -8.32 -5.84
CA ILE A 85 4.29 -8.08 -4.56
C ILE A 85 2.88 -8.69 -4.59
N LEU A 86 2.18 -8.57 -5.73
CA LEU A 86 0.85 -9.15 -5.89
C LEU A 86 0.90 -10.67 -5.89
N GLU A 87 1.94 -11.26 -6.48
CA GLU A 87 2.16 -12.71 -6.45
C GLU A 87 2.47 -13.19 -5.03
N LYS A 88 3.36 -12.50 -4.32
CA LYS A 88 3.67 -12.78 -2.91
C LYS A 88 2.43 -12.76 -2.03
N CYS A 89 1.52 -11.81 -2.26
CA CYS A 89 0.26 -11.73 -1.52
C CYS A 89 -0.59 -13.01 -1.63
N LYS A 90 -0.58 -13.69 -2.79
CA LYS A 90 -1.34 -14.93 -3.00
C LYS A 90 -0.82 -16.11 -2.18
N HIS A 91 0.43 -16.05 -1.74
CA HIS A 91 1.10 -17.12 -1.00
C HIS A 91 1.28 -16.81 0.49
N LEU A 92 0.62 -15.78 1.00
CA LEU A 92 0.66 -15.43 2.41
C LEU A 92 -0.18 -16.40 3.24
N GLU A 93 0.31 -16.73 4.42
CA GLU A 93 -0.35 -17.61 5.37
C GLU A 93 -0.79 -16.79 6.59
N GLU A 94 -2.06 -16.93 6.95
CA GLU A 94 -2.65 -16.22 8.07
C GLU A 94 -1.94 -16.58 9.38
N GLY A 95 -1.68 -15.58 10.22
CA GLY A 95 -0.96 -15.72 11.48
C GLY A 95 0.57 -15.76 11.35
N LYS A 96 1.13 -15.78 10.13
CA LYS A 96 2.59 -15.64 9.95
C LYS A 96 3.03 -14.18 9.96
N LYS A 97 4.28 -13.99 10.40
CA LYS A 97 4.94 -12.68 10.41
C LYS A 97 5.70 -12.46 9.10
N TYR A 98 5.59 -11.26 8.59
CA TYR A 98 6.21 -10.82 7.36
C TYR A 98 6.88 -9.48 7.59
N ARG A 99 8.04 -9.31 6.96
CA ARG A 99 8.62 -7.99 6.77
C ARG A 99 7.85 -7.33 5.64
N VAL A 100 7.22 -6.20 5.94
CA VAL A 100 6.46 -5.41 4.98
C VAL A 100 7.09 -4.03 4.89
N CYS A 101 7.61 -3.70 3.72
CA CYS A 101 8.25 -2.43 3.43
C CYS A 101 7.45 -1.66 2.38
N TYR A 102 7.23 -0.38 2.62
CA TYR A 102 6.55 0.51 1.68
C TYR A 102 7.10 1.93 1.77
N LYS A 103 6.82 2.72 0.73
CA LYS A 103 7.15 4.15 0.70
C LYS A 103 5.88 4.95 0.50
N HIS A 104 5.86 6.16 1.04
CA HIS A 104 4.91 7.19 0.65
C HIS A 104 5.64 8.12 -0.31
N LEU A 105 5.22 8.08 -1.56
CA LEU A 105 5.76 8.90 -2.64
C LEU A 105 4.75 10.00 -2.98
N TYR A 106 5.24 11.17 -3.32
CA TYR A 106 4.47 12.18 -4.03
C TYR A 106 4.91 12.18 -5.48
N VAL A 107 4.01 11.83 -6.38
CA VAL A 107 4.30 11.68 -7.81
C VAL A 107 3.60 12.80 -8.56
N ASP A 108 4.38 13.59 -9.30
CA ASP A 108 3.91 14.66 -10.17
C ASP A 108 4.29 14.36 -11.62
N ASP A 109 3.28 14.14 -12.46
CA ASP A 109 3.44 13.84 -13.90
C ASP A 109 3.27 15.11 -14.76
N GLY A 110 3.46 16.29 -14.19
CA GLY A 110 3.24 17.59 -14.85
C GLY A 110 1.77 17.97 -15.11
N SER A 111 0.86 16.99 -15.14
CA SER A 111 -0.59 17.21 -15.29
C SER A 111 -1.37 16.96 -14.00
N ASN A 112 -0.92 16.00 -13.19
CA ASN A 112 -1.54 15.64 -11.92
C ASN A 112 -0.46 15.28 -10.91
N ALA A 113 -0.69 15.68 -9.67
CA ALA A 113 0.14 15.35 -8.53
C ALA A 113 -0.67 14.52 -7.54
N ARG A 114 -0.14 13.39 -7.09
CA ARG A 114 -0.85 12.48 -6.19
C ARG A 114 0.08 11.70 -5.26
N PRO A 115 -0.39 11.36 -4.05
CA PRO A 115 0.31 10.45 -3.16
C PRO A 115 0.17 9.00 -3.64
N GLU A 116 1.28 8.30 -3.75
CA GLU A 116 1.36 6.88 -4.11
C GLU A 116 2.02 6.11 -2.96
N ARG A 117 1.55 4.89 -2.72
CA ARG A 117 2.03 4.05 -1.60
C ARG A 117 2.49 2.67 -2.07
N PRO A 118 3.53 2.60 -2.91
CA PRO A 118 4.01 1.31 -3.40
C PRO A 118 4.62 0.50 -2.27
N PHE A 119 4.14 -0.74 -2.14
CA PHE A 119 4.83 -1.75 -1.38
C PHE A 119 6.08 -2.19 -2.15
N THR A 120 7.23 -2.19 -1.47
CA THR A 120 8.53 -2.48 -2.09
C THR A 120 9.04 -3.86 -1.72
N GLU A 121 8.63 -4.40 -0.57
CA GLU A 121 9.03 -5.73 -0.12
C GLU A 121 7.95 -6.38 0.75
N ILE A 122 7.70 -7.65 0.48
CA ILE A 122 7.00 -8.58 1.39
C ILE A 122 7.84 -9.85 1.45
N SER A 123 8.30 -10.21 2.64
CA SER A 123 9.16 -11.39 2.85
C SER A 123 8.82 -12.04 4.19
N PRO A 124 8.78 -13.38 4.30
CA PRO A 124 8.52 -14.06 5.56
C PRO A 124 9.65 -13.78 6.57
N ILE A 125 9.27 -13.63 7.84
CA ILE A 125 10.22 -13.57 8.95
C ILE A 125 10.21 -14.92 9.64
N ASN A 126 11.37 -15.58 9.66
CA ASN A 126 11.58 -16.86 10.36
C ASN A 126 11.55 -16.70 11.88
#